data_AF-A0A7X1FXC3-F1
#
_entry.id   AF-A0A7X1FXC3-F1
#
_cell.length_a   1.000
_cell.length_b   1.000
_cell.length_c   1.000
_cell.angle_alpha   90.00
_cell.angle_beta   90.00
_cell.angle_gamma   90.00
#
_symmetry.space_group_name_H-M   'P 1'
#
loop_
_entity.id
_entity.type
_entity.pdbx_description
1 polymer ?
#
loop_
_entity_poly.entity_id
_entity_poly.type
_entity_poly.pdbx_seq_one_letter_code
_entity_poly.pdbx_strand_id
1 'polypeptide(L)' 'MRARVTRCEICAAEGRLVIDHDHRTGRVRGLLCQNCNSAIGKLREDPELFANALNYLERHRG' A
#
# COMPACT_ATOMS: atom_id res chain seq x y z
N MET A 1 -19.41 18.13 -6.02
CA MET A 1 -18.79 17.87 -4.69
C MET A 1 -17.74 16.78 -4.89
N ARG A 2 -16.45 17.03 -4.64
CA ARG A 2 -15.45 15.95 -4.62
C ARG A 2 -15.44 15.37 -3.20
N ALA A 3 -15.65 14.06 -3.08
CA ALA A 3 -15.50 13.39 -1.79
C ALA A 3 -14.06 13.58 -1.30
N ARG A 4 -13.89 14.01 -0.06
CA ARG A 4 -12.58 14.12 0.56
C ARG A 4 -12.15 12.71 0.96
N VAL A 5 -11.06 12.21 0.38
CA VAL A 5 -10.45 10.96 0.83
C VAL A 5 -9.79 11.20 2.17
N THR A 6 -10.31 10.56 3.21
CA THR A 6 -9.82 10.67 4.60
C THR A 6 -9.27 9.35 5.13
N ARG A 7 -9.30 8.28 4.32
CA ARG A 7 -8.88 6.93 4.69
C ARG A 7 -7.87 6.37 3.70
N CYS A 8 -6.96 5.54 4.22
CA CYS A 8 -6.03 4.76 3.42
C CYS A 8 -6.80 3.78 2.51
N GLU A 9 -6.49 3.76 1.22
CA GLU A 9 -7.18 2.85 0.27
C GLU A 9 -6.88 1.36 0.50
N ILE A 10 -5.81 1.02 1.21
CA ILE A 10 -5.42 -0.38 1.49
C ILE A 10 -5.98 -0.89 2.80
N CYS A 11 -5.74 -0.19 3.91
CA CYS A 11 -6.10 -0.66 5.25
C CYS A 11 -7.29 0.08 5.88
N ALA A 12 -7.90 1.02 5.16
CA ALA A 12 -9.01 1.86 5.62
C ALA A 12 -8.72 2.74 6.85
N ALA A 13 -7.49 2.74 7.37
CA ALA A 13 -7.11 3.57 8.51
C ALA A 13 -7.26 5.06 8.20
N GLU A 14 -7.82 5.80 9.16
CA GLU A 14 -7.88 7.25 9.15
C GLU A 14 -6.53 7.84 9.61
N GLY A 15 -6.20 9.04 9.14
CA GLY A 15 -5.00 9.77 9.59
C GLY A 15 -4.29 10.53 8.48
N ARG A 16 -2.99 10.78 8.68
CA ARG A 16 -2.15 11.45 7.69
C ARG A 16 -1.91 10.53 6.50
N LEU A 17 -2.48 10.89 5.35
CA LEU A 17 -2.28 10.19 4.10
C LEU A 17 -1.16 10.84 3.27
N VAL A 18 -0.53 10.02 2.44
CA VAL A 18 0.49 10.41 1.46
C VAL A 18 0.03 9.98 0.07
N ILE A 19 0.45 10.72 -0.95
CA ILE A 19 0.18 10.38 -2.35
C ILE A 19 1.12 9.25 -2.73
N ASP A 20 0.53 8.09 -3.03
CA ASP A 20 1.22 6.95 -3.59
C ASP A 20 1.29 7.07 -5.12
N HIS A 21 2.43 6.71 -5.69
CA HIS A 21 2.69 6.78 -7.12
C HIS A 21 3.55 5.59 -7.55
N ASP A 22 3.34 5.14 -8.77
CA ASP A 22 4.15 4.10 -9.40
C ASP A 22 5.57 4.62 -9.66
N HIS A 23 6.60 3.97 -9.10
CA HIS A 23 7.97 4.48 -9.22
C HIS A 23 8.59 4.31 -10.62
N ARG A 24 7.94 3.59 -11.55
CA ARG A 24 8.42 3.41 -12.93
C ARG A 24 7.87 4.47 -13.88
N THR A 25 6.61 4.84 -13.70
CA THR A 25 5.84 5.71 -14.60
C THR A 25 5.53 7.07 -14.00
N GLY A 26 5.68 7.23 -12.67
CA GLY A 26 5.29 8.42 -11.93
C GLY A 26 3.77 8.63 -11.82
N ARG A 27 2.94 7.69 -12.31
CA ARG A 27 1.49 7.82 -12.26
C ARG A 27 1.01 7.71 -10.81
N VAL A 28 0.23 8.69 -10.37
CA VAL A 28 -0.45 8.66 -9.07
C VAL A 28 -1.43 7.47 -9.06
N ARG A 29 -1.38 6.69 -7.99
CA ARG A 29 -2.28 5.56 -7.74
C ARG A 29 -3.41 5.95 -6.81
N GLY A 30 -3.08 6.45 -5.62
CA GLY A 30 -4.07 6.75 -4.59
C GLY A 30 -3.50 7.40 -3.34
N LEU A 31 -4.31 7.49 -2.29
CA LEU A 31 -3.90 8.00 -0.98
C LEU A 31 -3.76 6.87 0.04
N LEU A 32 -2.56 6.73 0.61
CA LEU A 32 -2.22 5.68 1.56
C LEU A 32 -1.74 6.25 2.89
N CYS A 33 -1.89 5.50 3.98
CA CYS A 33 -1.17 5.82 5.21
C CYS A 33 0.34 5.51 5.04
N GLN A 34 1.19 6.10 5.88
CA GLN A 34 2.65 5.90 5.80
C GLN A 34 3.08 4.43 5.88
N ASN A 35 2.37 3.61 6.66
CA ASN A 35 2.69 2.19 6.82
C ASN A 35 2.44 1.40 5.54
N CYS A 36 1.27 1.58 4.91
CA CYS A 36 0.96 0.93 3.64
C CYS A 36 1.88 1.40 2.51
N ASN A 37 2.11 2.71 2.40
CA ASN A 37 3.04 3.28 1.42
C ASN A 37 4.45 2.69 1.58
N SER A 38 4.95 2.63 2.82
CA SER A 38 6.28 2.06 3.11
C SER A 38 6.33 0.56 2.86
N ALA A 39 5.26 -0.19 3.13
CA ALA A 39 5.20 -1.63 2.87
C ALA A 39 5.36 -1.92 1.37
N ILE A 40 4.67 -1.15 0.51
CA ILE A 40 4.81 -1.26 -0.94
C ILE A 40 6.25 -1.00 -1.37
N GLY A 41 6.85 0.10 -0.88
CA GLY A 41 8.25 0.43 -1.19
C GLY A 41 9.24 -0.64 -0.71
N LYS A 42 9.03 -1.21 0.47
CA LYS A 42 9.87 -2.30 1.02
C LYS A 42 9.77 -3.59 0.22
N LEU A 43 8.62 -3.85 -0.39
CA LEU A 43 8.41 -4.97 -1.31
C LEU A 43 8.70 -4.58 -2.77
N ARG A 44 9.34 -3.43 -3.01
CA ARG A 44 9.86 -2.98 -4.30
C ARG A 44 8.82 -2.95 -5.42
N GLU A 45 7.54 -2.83 -5.07
CA GLU A 45 6.42 -2.93 -6.01
C GLU A 45 6.44 -4.21 -6.87
N ASP A 46 7.09 -5.26 -6.37
CA ASP A 46 7.28 -6.53 -7.06
C ASP A 46 6.15 -7.51 -6.67
N PRO A 47 5.22 -7.85 -7.59
CA PRO A 47 4.11 -8.75 -7.31
C PRO A 47 4.54 -10.10 -6.75
N GLU A 48 5.71 -10.61 -7.16
CA GLU A 48 6.22 -11.89 -6.67
C GLU A 48 6.62 -11.79 -5.18
N LEU A 49 7.19 -10.66 -4.76
CA LEU A 49 7.52 -10.44 -3.35
C LEU A 49 6.27 -10.30 -2.48
N PHE A 50 5.21 -9.66 -2.98
CA PHE A 50 3.92 -9.62 -2.28
C PHE A 50 3.33 -11.03 -2.11
N ALA A 51 3.32 -11.84 -3.16
CA ALA A 51 2.84 -13.22 -3.11
C ALA A 51 3.69 -14.06 -2.13
N ASN A 52 5.00 -13.91 -2.14
CA ASN A 52 5.90 -14.59 -1.21
C ASN A 52 5.67 -14.17 0.25
N ALA A 53 5.45 -12.88 0.51
CA ALA A 53 5.12 -12.37 1.85
C ALA A 53 3.79 -12.94 2.35
N LEU A 54 2.75 -12.96 1.51
CA LEU A 54 1.46 -13.58 1.85
C LEU A 54 1.62 -15.08 2.15
N ASN A 55 2.29 -15.82 1.26
CA ASN A 55 2.56 -17.25 1.45
C ASN A 55 3.35 -17.53 2.74
N TYR A 56 4.32 -16.68 3.08
CA TYR A 56 5.06 -16.79 4.33
C TYR A 56 4.13 -16.66 5.54
N LEU A 57 3.25 -15.66 5.55
CA LEU A 57 2.29 -15.45 6.63
C LEU A 57 1.30 -16.61 6.75
N GLU A 58 0.73 -17.08 5.65
CA GLU A 58 -0.21 -18.20 5.66
C GLU A 58 0.43 -19.49 6.19
N ARG A 59 1.70 -19.77 5.85
CA ARG A 59 2.43 -20.93 6.41
C ARG A 59 2.70 -20.84 7.91
N HIS A 60 2.67 -19.64 8.48
CA HIS A 60 2.96 -19.39 9.90
C HIS A 60 1.74 -18.82 10.66
N ARG A 61 0.54 -18.88 10.06
CA ARG A 61 -0.70 -18.66 10.80
C ARG A 61 -0.89 -19.85 11.74
N GLY A 62 -0.80 -19.59 13.04
CA GLY A 62 -1.23 -20.51 14.09
C GLY A 62 -2.74 -20.62 14.15
#